data_AF-A0AAN7Z102-F1
#
_entry.id   AF-A0AAN7Z102-F1
#
_cell.length_a   1.000
_cell.length_b   1.000
_cell.length_c   1.000
_cell.angle_alpha   90.00
_cell.angle_beta   90.00
_cell.angle_gamma   90.00
#
_symmetry.space_group_name_H-M   'P 1'
#
loop_
_entity.id
_entity.type
_entity.pdbx_description
1 polymer ?
#
loop_
_entity_poly.entity_id
_entity_poly.type
_entity_poly.pdbx_seq_one_letter_code
_entity_poly.pdbx_strand_id
1 'polypeptide(L)'
;MLLSVLLFSTLGFASSVSAAFGFTKSGNNYVIDAGSSEPLVFTVSGTSCDITSIKYRNVELQGQSKGSHISSGLGTATVSATQVSGSECQKFSSYSSFVCQGMK
;
A
#
# COMPACT_ATOMS: atom_id res chain seq x y z
N MET A 1 -1.24 44.35 -24.89
CA MET A 1 -1.07 43.04 -25.56
C MET A 1 0.07 42.19 -25.00
N LEU A 2 1.12 42.73 -24.36
CA LEU A 2 2.18 41.90 -23.74
C LEU A 2 1.85 41.38 -22.34
N LEU A 3 0.95 42.02 -21.60
CA LEU A 3 0.65 41.65 -20.20
C LEU A 3 -0.26 40.42 -20.08
N SER A 4 -1.04 40.13 -21.13
CA SER A 4 -1.96 38.97 -21.17
C SER A 4 -1.24 37.65 -21.47
N VAL A 5 -0.04 37.69 -22.05
CA VAL A 5 0.74 36.49 -22.39
C VAL A 5 1.48 35.93 -21.17
N LEU A 6 1.83 36.78 -20.20
CA LEU A 6 2.54 36.36 -18.99
C LEU A 6 1.67 35.58 -18.00
N LEU A 7 0.34 35.73 -18.07
CA LEU A 7 -0.61 35.04 -17.19
C LEU A 7 -0.90 33.59 -17.62
N PHE A 8 -0.57 33.21 -18.87
CA PHE A 8 -0.83 31.87 -19.39
C PHE A 8 0.33 30.88 -19.17
N SER A 9 1.55 31.35 -18.91
CA SER A 9 2.73 30.48 -18.78
C SER A 9 2.85 29.76 -17.43
N THR A 10 2.00 30.05 -16.45
CA THR A 10 2.13 29.48 -15.09
C THR A 10 1.26 28.23 -14.83
N LEU A 11 0.47 27.76 -15.80
CA LEU A 11 -0.40 26.57 -15.63
C LEU A 11 0.29 25.22 -15.87
N GLY A 12 1.61 25.19 -16.12
CA GLY A 12 2.31 24.01 -16.65
C GLY A 12 2.90 23.01 -15.63
N PHE A 13 2.87 23.30 -14.33
CA PHE A 13 3.46 22.39 -13.32
C PHE A 13 2.37 21.60 -12.59
N ALA A 14 1.65 20.76 -13.32
CA ALA A 14 0.87 19.70 -12.70
C ALA A 14 1.86 18.65 -12.17
N SER A 15 2.26 18.81 -10.91
CA SER A 15 3.01 17.79 -10.17
C SER A 15 2.25 16.47 -10.29
N SER A 16 2.78 15.53 -11.07
CA SER A 16 2.24 14.19 -11.14
C SER A 16 2.52 13.55 -9.78
N VAL A 17 1.55 13.61 -8.87
CA VAL A 17 1.56 12.81 -7.65
C VAL A 17 1.32 11.38 -8.11
N SER A 18 2.39 10.70 -8.48
CA SER A 18 2.39 9.25 -8.56
C SER A 18 2.19 8.77 -7.12
N ALA A 19 0.98 8.30 -6.82
CA ALA A 19 0.73 7.61 -5.57
C ALA A 19 1.63 6.37 -5.58
N ALA A 20 2.69 6.42 -4.78
CA ALA A 20 3.69 5.37 -4.75
C ALA A 20 3.14 4.23 -3.91
N PHE A 21 2.94 3.08 -4.55
CA PHE A 21 2.68 1.83 -3.84
C PHE A 21 3.79 1.59 -2.81
N GLY A 22 3.41 1.30 -1.56
CA GLY A 22 4.37 1.13 -0.48
C GLY A 22 3.77 0.55 0.79
N PHE A 23 4.62 0.29 1.78
CA PHE A 23 4.16 -0.13 3.10
C PHE A 23 4.90 0.64 4.20
N THR A 24 4.20 0.87 5.30
CA THR A 24 4.75 1.47 6.52
C THR A 24 4.63 0.46 7.65
N LYS A 25 5.73 0.24 8.37
CA LYS A 25 5.70 -0.59 9.58
C LYS A 25 5.25 0.27 10.76
N SER A 26 4.14 -0.11 11.39
CA SER A 26 3.57 0.55 12.57
C SER A 26 3.58 -0.43 13.74
N GLY A 27 4.64 -0.36 14.56
CA GLY A 27 4.91 -1.32 15.62
C GLY A 27 5.10 -2.73 15.07
N ASN A 28 4.21 -3.65 15.45
CA ASN A 28 4.18 -5.02 14.94
C ASN A 28 3.34 -5.19 13.68
N ASN A 29 2.67 -4.16 13.19
CA ASN A 29 1.81 -4.25 12.02
C ASN A 29 2.48 -3.64 10.79
N TYR A 30 2.08 -4.09 9.61
CA TYR A 30 2.43 -3.51 8.33
C TYR A 30 1.18 -2.89 7.73
N VAL A 31 1.24 -1.59 7.41
CA VAL A 31 0.19 -0.86 6.71
C VAL A 31 0.61 -0.72 5.27
N ILE A 32 -0.11 -1.37 4.36
CA ILE A 32 0.19 -1.37 2.94
C ILE A 32 -0.75 -0.37 2.27
N ASP A 33 -0.18 0.57 1.52
CA ASP A 33 -0.90 1.50 0.66
C ASP A 33 -0.66 1.10 -0.80
N ALA A 34 -1.75 0.85 -1.52
CA ALA A 34 -1.68 0.38 -2.90
C ALA A 34 -1.22 1.46 -3.90
N GLY A 35 -1.14 2.73 -3.50
CA GLY A 35 -0.78 3.82 -4.40
C GLY A 35 -1.77 4.05 -5.54
N SER A 36 -3.04 3.68 -5.35
CA SER A 36 -4.07 3.77 -6.38
C SER A 36 -4.84 5.10 -6.31
N SER A 37 -5.40 5.56 -7.45
CA SER A 37 -6.27 6.76 -7.48
C SER A 37 -7.49 6.64 -6.57
N GLU A 38 -7.98 5.41 -6.36
CA GLU A 38 -8.90 5.08 -5.28
C GLU A 38 -8.11 4.41 -4.14
N PRO A 39 -8.00 5.04 -2.95
CA PRO A 39 -7.09 4.56 -1.93
C PRO A 39 -7.54 3.20 -1.40
N LEU A 40 -6.65 2.23 -1.52
CA LEU A 40 -6.79 0.90 -0.92
C LEU A 40 -5.64 0.72 0.07
N VAL A 41 -5.99 0.70 1.35
CA VAL A 41 -5.03 0.54 2.44
C VAL A 41 -5.42 -0.68 3.24
N PHE A 42 -4.51 -1.61 3.43
CA PHE A 42 -4.77 -2.78 4.28
C PHE A 42 -3.66 -2.96 5.31
N THR A 43 -4.05 -3.45 6.49
CA THR A 43 -3.13 -3.65 7.61
C THR A 43 -2.96 -5.14 7.86
N VAL A 44 -1.71 -5.60 7.91
CA VAL A 44 -1.33 -6.97 8.18
C VAL A 44 -0.60 -7.04 9.52
N SER A 45 -1.02 -7.98 10.37
CA SER A 45 -0.33 -8.31 11.61
C SER A 45 1.02 -8.96 11.31
N GLY A 46 2.12 -8.38 11.81
CA GLY A 46 3.46 -8.93 11.64
C GLY A 46 3.77 -10.13 12.53
N THR A 47 2.86 -10.52 13.43
CA THR A 47 3.01 -11.69 14.32
C THR A 47 2.20 -12.89 13.86
N SER A 48 1.05 -12.66 13.21
CA SER A 48 0.12 -13.71 12.80
C SER A 48 -0.20 -13.74 11.30
N CYS A 49 0.22 -12.71 10.55
CA CYS A 49 -0.15 -12.47 9.15
C CYS A 49 -1.66 -12.31 8.89
N ASP A 50 -2.46 -12.08 9.94
CA ASP A 50 -3.87 -11.78 9.72
C ASP A 50 -4.03 -10.35 9.19
N ILE A 51 -4.94 -10.15 8.24
CA ILE A 51 -5.34 -8.82 7.79
C ILE A 51 -6.35 -8.26 8.79
N THR A 52 -5.99 -7.19 9.50
CA THR A 52 -6.80 -6.61 10.58
C THR A 52 -7.65 -5.42 10.13
N SER A 53 -7.32 -4.81 8.99
CA SER A 53 -8.09 -3.70 8.41
C SER A 53 -7.93 -3.72 6.90
N ILE A 54 -9.01 -3.43 6.18
CA ILE A 54 -9.03 -3.20 4.73
C ILE A 54 -9.89 -1.96 4.50
N LYS A 55 -9.23 -0.84 4.22
CA LYS A 55 -9.88 0.43 3.88
C LYS A 55 -9.87 0.62 2.39
N TYR A 56 -11.03 0.51 1.76
CA TYR A 56 -11.22 0.89 0.37
C TYR A 56 -11.98 2.21 0.32
N ARG A 57 -11.39 3.24 -0.29
CA ARG A 57 -11.97 4.58 -0.38
C ARG A 57 -12.36 5.16 0.99
N ASN A 58 -11.53 4.89 2.01
CA ASN A 58 -11.76 5.22 3.42
C ASN A 58 -12.93 4.49 4.11
N VAL A 59 -13.52 3.49 3.47
CA VAL A 59 -14.53 2.61 4.07
C VAL A 59 -13.86 1.34 4.58
N GLU A 60 -14.03 1.05 5.86
CA GLU A 60 -13.55 -0.20 6.47
C GLU A 60 -14.41 -1.36 5.98
N LEU A 61 -13.77 -2.31 5.30
CA LEU A 61 -14.40 -3.52 4.77
C LEU A 61 -14.09 -4.74 5.64
N GLN A 62 -13.12 -4.64 6.57
CA GLN A 62 -12.78 -5.77 7.42
C GLN A 62 -13.75 -5.91 8.60
N GLY A 63 -14.15 -7.14 8.87
CA GLY A 63 -14.89 -7.49 10.07
C GLY A 63 -14.03 -7.32 11.34
N GLN A 64 -14.52 -6.56 12.32
CA GLN A 64 -13.76 -6.22 13.52
C GLN A 64 -13.50 -7.43 14.46
N SER A 65 -14.25 -8.52 14.30
CA SER A 65 -14.20 -9.67 15.21
C SER A 65 -13.20 -10.76 14.81
N LYS A 66 -12.85 -10.85 13.51
CA LYS A 66 -11.84 -11.77 13.00
C LYS A 66 -11.18 -11.17 11.77
N GLY A 67 -9.85 -11.08 11.79
CA GLY A 67 -9.08 -10.71 10.62
C GLY A 67 -9.17 -11.77 9.52
N SER A 68 -8.95 -11.37 8.27
CA SER A 68 -8.88 -12.28 7.13
C SER A 68 -7.55 -13.00 7.15
N HIS A 69 -7.58 -14.31 6.93
CA HIS A 69 -6.40 -15.15 7.06
C HIS A 69 -6.50 -16.39 6.18
N ILE A 70 -5.34 -17.01 5.97
CA ILE A 70 -5.27 -18.30 5.29
C ILE A 70 -5.80 -19.39 6.23
N SER A 71 -6.74 -20.20 5.73
CA SER A 71 -7.38 -21.28 6.48
C SER A 71 -8.07 -20.78 7.76
N SER A 72 -7.61 -21.18 8.93
CA SER A 72 -8.16 -20.78 10.24
C SER A 72 -7.25 -19.82 11.03
N GLY A 73 -6.20 -19.31 10.38
CA GLY A 73 -5.19 -18.44 10.97
C GLY A 73 -3.87 -19.19 11.13
N LEU A 74 -2.76 -18.53 10.79
CA LEU A 74 -1.42 -19.11 10.94
C LEU A 74 -0.97 -19.16 12.41
N GLY A 75 -1.67 -18.45 13.31
CA GLY A 75 -1.33 -18.33 14.71
C GLY A 75 -0.09 -17.45 14.89
N THR A 76 1.10 -18.07 14.79
CA THR A 76 2.38 -17.37 14.81
C THR A 76 3.07 -17.54 13.46
N ALA A 77 3.35 -16.42 12.80
CA ALA A 77 4.01 -16.38 11.50
C ALA A 77 5.19 -15.40 11.52
N THR A 78 6.25 -15.75 10.81
CA THR A 78 7.30 -14.79 10.46
C THR A 78 6.82 -14.00 9.25
N VAL A 79 6.62 -12.70 9.45
CA VAL A 79 6.14 -11.79 8.40
C VAL A 79 7.26 -10.87 7.94
N SER A 80 7.65 -11.04 6.69
CA SER A 80 8.67 -10.23 6.02
C SER A 80 8.04 -9.44 4.88
N ALA A 81 8.30 -8.15 4.86
CA ALA A 81 7.84 -7.22 3.84
C ALA A 81 9.06 -6.63 3.13
N THR A 82 9.14 -6.79 1.82
CA THR A 82 10.24 -6.25 1.02
C THR A 82 9.67 -5.43 -0.11
N GLN A 83 10.12 -4.18 -0.23
CA GLN A 83 9.84 -3.34 -1.38
C GLN A 83 11.04 -3.42 -2.33
N VAL A 84 10.80 -3.88 -3.55
CA VAL A 84 11.82 -3.94 -4.59
C VAL A 84 11.52 -2.85 -5.61
N SER A 85 12.40 -1.87 -5.68
CA SER A 85 12.38 -0.84 -6.73
C SER A 85 13.23 -1.35 -7.88
N GLY A 86 12.61 -1.91 -8.91
CA GLY A 86 13.30 -2.45 -10.08
C GLY A 86 13.18 -1.49 -11.27
N SER A 87 14.30 -0.98 -11.78
CA SER A 87 14.36 -0.20 -13.03
C SER A 87 14.12 -1.06 -14.29
N GLU A 88 14.13 -2.39 -14.16
CA GLU A 88 14.13 -3.36 -15.27
C GLU A 88 12.81 -4.11 -15.49
N CYS A 89 11.76 -3.84 -14.70
CA CYS A 89 10.43 -4.32 -15.06
C CYS A 89 9.74 -3.23 -15.89
N GLN A 90 9.99 -3.23 -17.19
CA GLN A 90 9.38 -2.36 -18.24
C GLN A 90 7.84 -2.40 -18.30
N LYS A 91 7.17 -2.99 -17.30
CA LYS A 91 5.72 -3.09 -17.20
C LYS A 91 5.14 -2.83 -15.81
N PHE A 92 5.97 -2.69 -14.77
CA PHE A 92 5.50 -2.38 -13.41
C PHE A 92 6.61 -1.70 -12.60
N SER A 93 6.35 -0.44 -12.26
CA SER A 93 7.35 0.51 -11.74
C SER A 93 7.80 0.25 -10.28
N SER A 94 7.10 -0.58 -9.51
CA SER A 94 7.45 -0.97 -8.13
C SER A 94 6.58 -2.14 -7.67
N TYR A 95 7.17 -3.11 -6.98
CA TYR A 95 6.42 -4.20 -6.33
C TYR A 95 6.90 -4.39 -4.90
N SER A 96 5.98 -4.67 -3.98
CA SER A 96 6.30 -5.19 -2.65
C SER A 96 5.74 -6.59 -2.52
N SER A 97 6.57 -7.47 -1.99
CA SER A 97 6.19 -8.84 -1.67
C SER A 97 6.08 -8.98 -0.16
N PHE A 98 5.00 -9.61 0.27
CA PHE A 98 4.78 -10.01 1.65
C PHE A 98 4.90 -11.52 1.73
N VAL A 99 5.87 -11.98 2.52
CA VAL A 99 6.06 -13.40 2.81
C VAL A 99 5.59 -13.63 4.23
N CYS A 100 4.57 -14.47 4.36
CA CYS A 100 4.06 -14.94 5.63
C CYS A 100 4.38 -16.41 5.79
N GLN A 101 5.40 -16.69 6.57
CA GLN A 101 5.83 -18.06 6.81
C GLN A 101 5.33 -18.50 8.17
N GLY A 102 4.24 -19.27 8.16
CA GLY A 102 3.68 -19.88 9.37
C GLY A 102 4.64 -20.95 9.91
N MET A 103 4.88 -20.92 11.22
CA MET A 103 5.56 -22.01 11.92
C MET A 103 4.49 -22.99 12.40
N LYS A 104 4.08 -23.94 11.57
CA LYS A 104 3.20 -25.03 12.00
C LYS A 104 3.89 -26.37 11.80
#